data_AF-A0AAX1VZQ2-F1
#
_entry.id   AF-A0AAX1VZQ2-F1
#
_cell.length_a   1.000
_cell.length_b   1.000
_cell.length_c   1.000
_cell.angle_alpha   90.00
_cell.angle_beta   90.00
_cell.angle_gamma   90.00
#
_symmetry.space_group_name_H-M   'P 1'
#
loop_
_entity.id
_entity.type
_entity.pdbx_description
1 polymer ?
#
loop_
_entity_poly.entity_id
_entity_poly.type
_entity_poly.pdbx_seq_one_letter_code
_entity_poly.pdbx_strand_id
1 'polypeptide(L)' 'DKVNLNTADAQMLQKELAGIGKNKADAIVAYRDANGEFTSVDELIEVKGIGKAILERNREKLAID' A
#
# COMPACT_ATOMS: atom_id res chain seq x y z
N ASP A 1 5.81 10.98 -8.92
CA ASP A 1 5.72 9.63 -9.48
C ASP A 1 4.82 8.76 -8.64
N LYS A 2 4.15 7.78 -9.27
CA LYS A 2 3.30 6.82 -8.57
C LYS A 2 4.11 5.66 -8.02
N VAL A 3 3.64 5.07 -6.93
CA VAL A 3 4.18 3.90 -6.27
C VAL A 3 3.28 2.72 -6.59
N ASN A 4 3.86 1.71 -7.21
CA ASN A 4 3.14 0.50 -7.58
C ASN A 4 3.03 -0.45 -6.37
N LEU A 5 1.80 -0.78 -5.98
CA LEU A 5 1.50 -1.63 -4.84
C LEU A 5 1.94 -3.09 -4.99
N ASN A 6 2.15 -3.57 -6.23
CA ASN A 6 2.54 -4.94 -6.51
C ASN A 6 4.06 -5.12 -6.55
N THR A 7 4.81 -4.05 -6.86
CA THR A 7 6.27 -4.13 -7.07
C THR A 7 7.11 -3.32 -6.09
N ALA A 8 6.56 -2.27 -5.46
CA ALA A 8 7.31 -1.49 -4.48
C ALA A 8 7.66 -2.34 -3.24
N ASP A 9 8.88 -2.19 -2.74
CA ASP A 9 9.27 -2.80 -1.47
C ASP A 9 8.72 -2.00 -0.27
N ALA A 10 8.82 -2.60 0.93
CA ALA A 10 8.35 -1.96 2.15
C ALA A 10 9.06 -0.62 2.45
N GLN A 11 10.34 -0.46 2.07
CA GLN A 11 11.08 0.77 2.32
C GLN A 11 10.56 1.91 1.43
N MET A 12 10.29 1.64 0.16
CA MET A 12 9.69 2.59 -0.77
C MET A 12 8.27 2.96 -0.33
N LEU A 13 7.43 1.99 0.05
CA LEU A 13 6.09 2.26 0.56
C LEU A 13 6.13 3.16 1.81
N GLN A 14 7.06 2.90 2.74
CA GLN A 14 7.25 3.72 3.93
C GLN A 14 7.73 5.14 3.59
N LYS A 15 8.63 5.27 2.62
CA LYS A 15 9.22 6.56 2.25
C LYS A 15 8.22 7.45 1.51
N GLU A 16 7.43 6.88 0.62
CA GLU A 16 6.64 7.64 -0.35
C GLU A 16 5.19 7.89 0.10
N LEU A 17 4.63 7.02 0.97
CA LEU A 17 3.23 7.09 1.40
C LEU A 17 3.05 7.74 2.78
N ALA A 18 2.18 8.75 2.83
CA ALA A 18 1.88 9.49 4.04
C ALA A 18 1.06 8.66 5.04
N GLY A 19 1.54 8.58 6.28
CA GLY A 19 0.87 7.82 7.34
C GLY A 19 1.13 6.30 7.30
N ILE A 20 2.07 5.86 6.47
CA ILE A 20 2.55 4.48 6.36
C ILE A 20 3.96 4.40 6.98
N GLY A 21 4.03 3.92 8.22
CA GLY A 21 5.30 3.56 8.86
C GLY A 21 5.66 2.10 8.59
N LYS A 22 6.83 1.66 9.09
CA LYS A 22 7.37 0.31 8.90
C LYS A 22 6.31 -0.80 8.99
N ASN A 23 5.56 -0.86 10.09
CA ASN A 23 4.56 -1.92 10.33
C ASN A 23 3.45 -1.97 9.25
N LYS A 24 3.04 -0.82 8.71
CA LYS A 24 2.01 -0.75 7.66
C LYS A 24 2.59 -1.11 6.30
N ALA A 25 3.82 -0.68 6.01
CA ALA A 25 4.50 -1.05 4.78
C ALA A 25 4.74 -2.56 4.72
N ASP A 26 5.22 -3.15 5.82
CA ASP A 26 5.38 -4.61 5.95
C ASP A 26 4.04 -5.33 5.79
N ALA A 27 2.94 -4.77 6.33
CA ALA A 27 1.60 -5.35 6.19
C ALA A 27 1.09 -5.33 4.73
N ILE A 28 1.42 -4.31 3.93
CA ILE A 28 1.04 -4.26 2.51
C ILE A 28 1.74 -5.37 1.74
N VAL A 29 3.05 -5.54 1.94
CA VAL A 29 3.83 -6.60 1.29
C VAL A 29 3.32 -7.97 1.71
N ALA A 30 3.13 -8.20 3.02
CA ALA A 30 2.59 -9.45 3.52
C ALA A 30 1.17 -9.75 3.00
N TYR A 31 0.34 -8.73 2.80
CA TYR A 31 -0.99 -8.90 2.23
C TYR A 31 -0.91 -9.44 0.80
N ARG A 32 -0.11 -8.83 -0.09
CA ARG A 32 0.00 -9.31 -1.47
C ARG A 32 0.69 -10.68 -1.59
N ASP A 33 1.64 -10.97 -0.70
CA ASP A 33 2.30 -12.28 -0.66
C ASP A 33 1.32 -13.40 -0.27
N ALA A 34 0.33 -13.10 0.59
CA ALA A 34 -0.64 -14.07 1.09
C ALA A 34 -1.93 -14.16 0.24
N ASN A 35 -2.36 -13.05 -0.38
CA ASN A 35 -3.65 -12.95 -1.06
C ASN A 35 -3.53 -12.80 -2.58
N GLY A 36 -2.31 -12.64 -3.10
CA GLY A 36 -2.06 -12.30 -4.50
C GLY A 36 -1.94 -10.79 -4.72
N GLU A 37 -1.67 -10.40 -5.97
CA GLU A 37 -1.52 -9.01 -6.37
C GLU A 37 -2.78 -8.18 -6.10
N PHE A 38 -2.58 -6.91 -5.77
CA PHE A 38 -3.66 -5.92 -5.69
C PHE A 38 -4.26 -5.69 -7.08
N THR A 39 -5.58 -5.84 -7.22
CA THR A 39 -6.29 -5.53 -8.48
C THR A 39 -6.93 -4.15 -8.49
N SER A 40 -7.01 -3.51 -7.32
CA SER A 40 -7.40 -2.11 -7.14
C SER A 40 -6.62 -1.51 -5.98
N VAL A 41 -6.34 -0.21 -6.05
CA VAL A 41 -5.79 0.53 -4.89
C VAL A 41 -6.74 0.52 -3.69
N ASP A 42 -8.03 0.29 -3.91
CA ASP A 42 -9.05 0.24 -2.86
C ASP A 42 -8.85 -0.94 -1.90
N GLU A 43 -8.25 -2.04 -2.38
CA GLU A 43 -7.95 -3.22 -1.57
C GLU A 43 -6.94 -2.96 -0.45
N LEU A 44 -6.26 -1.80 -0.45
CA LEU A 44 -5.46 -1.37 0.70
C LEU A 44 -6.26 -1.31 2.01
N ILE A 45 -7.59 -1.13 1.95
CA ILE A 45 -8.42 -1.13 3.17
C ILE A 45 -8.54 -2.51 3.83
N GLU A 46 -8.23 -3.58 3.08
CA GLU A 46 -8.18 -4.96 3.60
C GLU A 46 -6.88 -5.22 4.37
N VAL A 47 -5.87 -4.35 4.19
CA VAL A 47 -4.60 -4.44 4.92
C VAL A 47 -4.79 -3.94 6.35
N LYS A 48 -4.50 -4.81 7.32
CA LYS A 48 -4.61 -4.50 8.75
C LYS A 48 -3.87 -3.19 9.10
N GLY A 49 -4.62 -2.24 9.66
CA GLY A 49 -4.08 -0.94 10.09
C GLY A 49 -4.07 0.15 9.01
N ILE A 50 -4.58 -0.15 7.81
CA ILE A 50 -4.83 0.82 6.75
C ILE A 50 -6.34 1.00 6.62
N GLY A 51 -6.82 2.19 6.99
CA GLY A 51 -8.23 2.56 6.83
C GLY A 51 -8.41 3.55 5.68
N LYS A 52 -9.68 3.86 5.36
CA LYS A 52 -10.07 4.78 4.28
C LYS A 52 -9.30 6.11 4.31
N ALA A 53 -9.06 6.69 5.48
CA ALA A 53 -8.32 7.94 5.60
C ALA A 53 -6.86 7.87 5.10
N ILE A 54 -6.19 6.72 5.26
CA ILE A 54 -4.83 6.51 4.74
C ILE A 54 -4.87 6.27 3.24
N LEU A 55 -5.83 5.49 2.76
CA LEU A 55 -6.05 5.27 1.33
C LEU A 55 -6.27 6.60 0.60
N GLU A 56 -7.26 7.40 1.01
CA GLU A 56 -7.60 8.64 0.30
C GLU A 56 -6.46 9.66 0.31
N ARG A 57 -5.67 9.74 1.39
CA ARG A 57 -4.50 10.61 1.46
C ARG A 57 -3.42 10.25 0.43
N ASN A 58 -3.35 8.99 0.02
CA ASN A 58 -2.31 8.48 -0.85
C ASN A 58 -2.83 8.12 -2.25
N ARG A 59 -4.14 8.19 -2.51
CA ARG A 59 -4.77 7.68 -3.73
C ARG A 59 -4.09 8.17 -5.02
N GLU A 60 -3.73 9.44 -5.09
CA GLU A 60 -3.08 10.03 -6.27
C GLU A 60 -1.65 9.50 -6.51
N LYS A 61 -1.01 8.98 -5.46
CA LYS A 61 0.33 8.38 -5.53
C LYS A 61 0.31 6.88 -5.81
N LEU A 62 -0.83 6.21 -5.84
CA LEU A 62 -0.90 4.75 -5.95
C LEU A 62 -1.07 4.28 -7.39
N ALA A 63 -0.45 3.15 -7.71
CA ALA A 63 -0.48 2.43 -8.98
C ALA A 63 -0.55 0.91 -8.73
N ILE A 64 -0.96 0.14 -9.74
CA ILE A 64 -1.12 -1.35 -9.68
C ILE A 64 -0.56 -2.04 -10.92
N ASP A 65 0.17 -1.29 -11.75
CA ASP A 65 0.53 -1.56 -13.14
C ASP A 65 1.43 -2.79 -13.34
#